data_AF-A0A351E915-F1
#
_entry.id   AF-A0A351E915-F1
#
_cell.length_a   1.000
_cell.length_b   1.000
_cell.length_c   1.000
_cell.angle_alpha   90.00
_cell.angle_beta   90.00
_cell.angle_gamma   90.00
#
_symmetry.space_group_name_H-M   'P 1'
#
loop_
_entity.id
_entity.type
_entity.pdbx_description
1 polymer ?
#
loop_
_entity_poly.entity_id
_entity_poly.type
_entity_poly.pdbx_seq_one_letter_code
_entity_poly.pdbx_strand_id
1 'polypeptide(L)'
;MALSNRQKRIAEIVRQSGPITGDHIARQLNVTRAALRSDLAILVMGGIIDARPKVGYFYTGKNTLGMLMEEISAIRVGDIQSMPIAVTNDKNAYEAVVTMFLEDVGSVYIVDEKNLLVGVVSRKDLLKAATNNSGDLKDVPVVMVMTPLSKMVMVTPEESVAAAARKVIDNEVDGLPVVRCADEETRSYEIVGRITKTNFTRLLVDIAEGKGGNNHR
;
A
#
# COMPACT_ATOMS: atom_id res chain seq x y z
N MET A 1 17.30 -9.01 -0.44
CA MET A 1 18.13 -8.40 0.63
C MET A 1 18.28 -6.94 0.26
N ALA A 2 17.69 -6.04 1.03
CA ALA A 2 17.77 -4.60 0.76
C ALA A 2 19.23 -4.10 0.72
N LEU A 3 19.57 -3.27 -0.28
CA LEU A 3 20.88 -2.64 -0.37
C LEU A 3 21.08 -1.63 0.75
N SER A 4 22.30 -1.57 1.29
CA SER A 4 22.69 -0.51 2.22
C SER A 4 22.74 0.85 1.53
N ASN A 5 22.60 1.93 2.30
CA ASN A 5 22.73 3.30 1.78
C ASN A 5 24.07 3.52 1.05
N ARG A 6 25.15 2.88 1.51
CA ARG A 6 26.46 2.95 0.86
C ARG A 6 26.46 2.24 -0.50
N GLN A 7 25.82 1.08 -0.61
CA GLN A 7 25.68 0.32 -1.86
C GLN A 7 24.85 1.08 -2.90
N LYS A 8 23.73 1.71 -2.48
CA LYS A 8 22.92 2.57 -3.35
C LYS A 8 23.77 3.73 -3.92
N ARG A 9 24.56 4.39 -3.05
CA ARG A 9 25.46 5.49 -3.45
C ARG A 9 26.56 5.05 -4.42
N ILE A 10 27.19 3.89 -4.19
CA ILE A 10 28.19 3.32 -5.11
C ILE A 10 27.58 3.05 -6.48
N ALA A 11 26.39 2.45 -6.53
CA ALA A 11 25.69 2.17 -7.78
C ALA A 11 25.38 3.45 -8.57
N GLU A 12 24.98 4.53 -7.90
CA GLU A 12 24.78 5.85 -8.54
C GLU A 12 26.07 6.44 -9.13
N ILE A 13 27.18 6.39 -8.39
CA ILE A 13 28.49 6.86 -8.87
C ILE A 13 28.88 6.11 -10.16
N VAL A 14 28.75 4.79 -10.16
CA VAL A 14 29.07 3.94 -11.32
C VAL A 14 28.09 4.20 -12.47
N ARG A 15 26.83 4.54 -12.20
CA ARG A 15 25.84 4.91 -13.22
C ARG A 15 26.17 6.25 -13.90
N GLN A 16 26.62 7.24 -13.14
CA GLN A 16 26.90 8.59 -13.65
C GLN A 16 28.27 8.70 -14.32
N SER A 17 29.26 7.96 -13.84
CA SER A 17 30.67 8.13 -14.23
C SER A 17 31.32 6.85 -14.74
N GLY A 18 30.54 5.79 -14.99
CA GLY A 18 31.04 4.54 -15.56
C GLY A 18 31.56 4.72 -17.00
N PRO A 19 32.68 4.07 -17.39
CA PRO A 19 33.49 3.14 -16.61
C PRO A 19 34.35 3.83 -15.53
N ILE A 20 34.32 3.34 -14.29
CA ILE A 20 35.04 3.96 -13.15
C ILE A 20 35.79 2.93 -12.29
N THR A 21 36.97 3.29 -11.79
CA THR A 21 37.78 2.39 -10.95
C THR A 21 37.35 2.42 -9.47
N GLY A 22 37.64 1.33 -8.75
CA GLY A 22 37.40 1.27 -7.30
C GLY A 22 38.11 2.36 -6.50
N ASP A 23 39.28 2.82 -6.97
CA ASP A 23 40.02 3.92 -6.34
C ASP A 23 39.29 5.27 -6.48
N HIS A 24 38.67 5.52 -7.65
CA HIS A 24 37.89 6.74 -7.86
C HIS A 24 36.60 6.75 -7.06
N ILE A 25 35.89 5.61 -6.98
CA ILE A 25 34.69 5.46 -6.13
C ILE A 25 35.06 5.71 -4.66
N ALA A 26 36.18 5.14 -4.19
CA ALA A 26 36.66 5.29 -2.82
C ALA A 26 36.94 6.76 -2.45
N ARG A 27 37.58 7.51 -3.38
CA ARG A 27 37.82 8.95 -3.20
C ARG A 27 36.53 9.76 -3.09
N GLN A 28 35.54 9.50 -3.94
CA GLN A 28 34.26 10.24 -3.88
C GLN A 28 33.46 9.96 -2.59
N LEU A 29 33.64 8.77 -2.01
CA LEU A 29 32.99 8.37 -0.76
C LEU A 29 33.83 8.61 0.49
N ASN A 30 35.03 9.20 0.37
CA ASN A 30 35.99 9.41 1.46
C ASN A 30 36.27 8.12 2.27
N VAL A 31 36.44 6.99 1.59
CA VAL A 31 36.79 5.70 2.20
C VAL A 31 38.00 5.09 1.49
N THR A 32 38.58 4.03 2.07
CA THR A 32 39.64 3.27 1.40
C THR A 32 39.05 2.31 0.37
N ARG A 33 39.81 2.01 -0.69
CA ARG A 33 39.40 1.00 -1.69
C ARG A 33 39.18 -0.38 -1.06
N ALA A 34 39.94 -0.72 -0.01
CA ALA A 34 39.75 -1.98 0.71
C ALA A 34 38.39 -2.06 1.41
N ALA A 35 37.89 -0.95 1.97
CA ALA A 35 36.60 -0.90 2.65
C ALA A 35 35.40 -1.10 1.71
N LEU A 36 35.57 -0.82 0.41
CA LEU A 36 34.53 -1.00 -0.61
C LEU A 36 34.40 -2.45 -1.10
N ARG A 37 35.32 -3.35 -0.73
CA ARG A 37 35.42 -4.68 -1.36
C ARG A 37 34.15 -5.51 -1.19
N SER A 38 33.55 -5.51 0.00
CA SER A 38 32.31 -6.23 0.29
C SER A 38 31.13 -5.63 -0.48
N ASP A 39 31.01 -4.30 -0.51
CA ASP A 39 29.92 -3.62 -1.23
C ASP A 39 30.00 -3.83 -2.74
N LEU A 40 31.19 -3.65 -3.32
CA LEU A 40 31.42 -3.88 -4.75
C LEU A 40 31.17 -5.34 -5.13
N ALA A 41 31.55 -6.29 -4.27
CA ALA A 41 31.26 -7.70 -4.49
C ALA A 41 29.74 -7.98 -4.49
N ILE A 42 29.00 -7.42 -3.52
CA ILE A 42 27.54 -7.55 -3.45
C ILE A 42 26.88 -6.94 -4.69
N LEU A 43 27.31 -5.76 -5.13
CA LEU A 43 26.75 -5.08 -6.30
C LEU A 43 27.06 -5.82 -7.62
N VAL A 44 28.24 -6.44 -7.74
CA VAL A 44 28.62 -7.28 -8.89
C VAL A 44 27.85 -8.59 -8.90
N MET A 45 27.81 -9.31 -7.77
CA MET A 45 27.01 -10.54 -7.65
C MET A 45 25.53 -10.26 -7.86
N GLY A 46 25.06 -9.11 -7.40
CA GLY A 46 23.71 -8.62 -7.64
C GLY A 46 23.49 -8.10 -9.05
N GLY A 47 24.44 -8.15 -9.99
CA GLY A 47 24.23 -7.74 -11.39
C GLY A 47 23.85 -6.27 -11.60
N ILE A 48 24.08 -5.42 -10.59
CA ILE A 48 23.79 -3.99 -10.62
C ILE A 48 24.89 -3.26 -11.37
N ILE A 49 26.12 -3.69 -11.10
CA ILE A 49 27.32 -3.27 -11.78
C ILE A 49 28.06 -4.52 -12.29
N ASP A 50 28.87 -4.35 -13.31
CA ASP A 50 29.80 -5.38 -13.80
C ASP A 50 31.23 -4.85 -13.66
N ALA A 51 32.20 -5.76 -13.56
CA ALA A 51 33.60 -5.44 -13.37
C ALA A 51 34.41 -6.03 -14.52
N ARG A 52 35.14 -5.18 -15.26
CA ARG A 52 36.07 -5.64 -16.29
C ARG A 52 37.51 -5.34 -15.89
N PRO A 53 38.43 -6.31 -16.05
CA PRO A 53 39.84 -6.10 -15.79
C PRO A 53 40.37 -4.86 -16.54
N LYS A 54 41.19 -4.05 -15.86
CA LYS A 54 41.87 -2.86 -16.41
C LYS A 54 40.97 -1.69 -16.86
N VAL A 55 39.65 -1.81 -16.74
CA VAL A 55 38.70 -0.75 -17.13
C VAL A 55 37.93 -0.23 -15.93
N GLY A 56 37.53 -1.12 -15.01
CA GLY A 56 36.79 -0.77 -13.80
C GLY A 56 35.36 -1.31 -13.81
N TYR A 57 34.47 -0.58 -13.15
CA TYR A 57 33.08 -0.95 -12.95
C TYR A 57 32.16 -0.19 -13.91
N PHE A 58 31.14 -0.87 -14.40
CA PHE A 58 30.11 -0.34 -15.30
C PHE A 58 28.75 -0.62 -14.71
N TYR A 59 27.82 0.28 -14.91
CA TYR A 59 26.45 0.04 -14.52
C TYR A 59 25.77 -0.88 -15.53
N THR A 60 25.29 -2.04 -15.08
CA THR A 60 24.60 -3.00 -15.94
C THR A 60 23.09 -2.91 -15.85
N GLY A 61 22.56 -2.38 -14.76
CA GLY A 61 21.12 -2.22 -14.56
C GLY A 61 20.33 -3.53 -14.55
N LYS A 62 20.98 -4.71 -14.62
CA LYS A 62 20.31 -6.02 -14.74
C LYS A 62 19.48 -6.41 -13.51
N ASN A 63 19.54 -5.62 -12.42
CA ASN A 63 18.79 -5.85 -11.19
C ASN A 63 18.06 -4.61 -10.63
N THR A 64 17.91 -3.53 -11.40
CA THR A 64 17.07 -2.38 -10.98
C THR A 64 15.62 -2.77 -10.80
N LEU A 65 15.10 -3.61 -11.71
CA LEU A 65 13.76 -4.19 -11.61
C LEU A 65 13.60 -5.05 -10.34
N GLY A 66 14.62 -5.84 -10.00
CA GLY A 66 14.61 -6.66 -8.77
C GLY A 66 14.59 -5.81 -7.50
N MET A 67 15.37 -4.73 -7.44
CA MET A 67 15.34 -3.78 -6.32
C MET A 67 14.01 -3.05 -6.21
N LEU A 68 13.46 -2.59 -7.34
CA LEU A 68 12.15 -1.95 -7.38
C LEU A 68 11.05 -2.92 -6.92
N MET A 69 11.11 -4.18 -7.35
CA MET A 69 10.20 -5.23 -6.87
C MET A 69 10.34 -5.43 -5.35
N GLU A 70 11.56 -5.46 -4.82
CA GLU A 70 11.79 -5.61 -3.38
C GLU A 70 11.22 -4.41 -2.60
N GLU A 71 11.47 -3.17 -3.06
CA GLU A 71 10.92 -1.95 -2.45
C GLU A 71 9.38 -1.93 -2.50
N ILE A 72 8.75 -2.25 -3.64
CA ILE A 72 7.28 -2.29 -3.76
C ILE A 72 6.68 -3.39 -2.87
N SER A 73 7.33 -4.56 -2.82
CA SER A 73 6.84 -5.69 -2.02
C SER A 73 6.94 -5.46 -0.51
N ALA A 74 7.80 -4.53 -0.08
CA ALA A 74 7.96 -4.17 1.33
C ALA A 74 6.84 -3.25 1.85
N ILE A 75 6.14 -2.53 0.95
CA ILE A 75 5.09 -1.59 1.33
C ILE A 75 3.89 -2.33 1.92
N ARG A 76 3.45 -1.87 3.09
CA ARG A 76 2.33 -2.44 3.85
C ARG A 76 1.08 -1.60 3.69
N VAL A 77 -0.08 -2.23 3.91
CA VAL A 77 -1.38 -1.55 3.86
C VAL A 77 -1.41 -0.35 4.82
N GLY A 78 -0.85 -0.51 6.02
CA GLY A 78 -0.77 0.55 7.02
C GLY A 78 0.00 1.80 6.57
N ASP A 79 0.92 1.67 5.62
CA ASP A 79 1.75 2.79 5.13
C ASP A 79 0.96 3.73 4.20
N ILE A 80 -0.08 3.22 3.53
CA ILE A 80 -0.81 3.97 2.49
C ILE A 80 -2.32 4.08 2.73
N GLN A 81 -2.84 3.49 3.80
CA GLN A 81 -4.26 3.52 4.13
C GLN A 81 -4.76 4.95 4.41
N SER A 82 -6.06 5.16 4.21
CA SER A 82 -6.77 6.36 4.63
C SER A 82 -7.59 6.09 5.90
N MET A 83 -8.04 7.15 6.57
CA MET A 83 -8.97 7.04 7.69
C MET A 83 -10.32 6.42 7.24
N PRO A 84 -10.90 5.52 8.05
CA PRO A 84 -12.20 4.95 7.75
C PRO A 84 -13.31 5.96 8.07
N ILE A 85 -14.40 5.90 7.30
CA ILE A 85 -15.63 6.64 7.58
C ILE A 85 -16.67 5.63 8.04
N ALA A 86 -17.18 5.79 9.26
CA ALA A 86 -18.09 4.83 9.88
C ALA A 86 -19.40 5.49 10.34
N VAL A 87 -20.47 4.71 10.33
CA VAL A 87 -21.76 5.04 10.93
C VAL A 87 -22.23 3.89 11.81
N THR A 88 -23.03 4.18 12.82
CA THR A 88 -23.62 3.18 13.71
C THR A 88 -24.76 2.41 13.03
N ASN A 89 -24.97 1.17 13.46
CA ASN A 89 -25.93 0.23 12.86
C ASN A 89 -27.41 0.56 13.12
N ASP A 90 -27.69 1.49 14.04
CA ASP A 90 -29.03 2.02 14.35
C ASP A 90 -29.54 3.05 13.33
N LYS A 91 -28.64 3.58 12.48
CA LYS A 91 -28.98 4.57 11.45
C LYS A 91 -29.75 3.99 10.27
N ASN A 92 -30.43 4.87 9.54
CA ASN A 92 -31.08 4.51 8.27
C ASN A 92 -30.16 4.70 7.06
N ALA A 93 -30.59 4.18 5.91
CA ALA A 93 -29.84 4.26 4.66
C ALA A 93 -29.66 5.71 4.17
N TYR A 94 -30.63 6.60 4.44
CA TYR A 94 -30.52 8.01 4.08
C TYR A 94 -29.38 8.72 4.83
N GLU A 95 -29.22 8.48 6.13
CA GLU A 95 -28.11 9.03 6.91
C GLU A 95 -26.74 8.52 6.41
N ALA A 96 -26.68 7.27 5.94
CA ALA A 96 -25.48 6.75 5.27
C ALA A 96 -25.18 7.51 3.96
N VAL A 97 -26.20 7.84 3.15
CA VAL A 97 -26.05 8.69 1.95
C VAL A 97 -25.50 10.06 2.33
N VAL A 98 -26.07 10.71 3.35
CA VAL A 98 -25.64 12.04 3.79
C VAL A 98 -24.19 12.00 4.27
N THR A 99 -23.83 11.02 5.11
CA THR A 99 -22.45 10.85 5.60
C THR A 99 -21.47 10.62 4.45
N MET A 100 -21.85 9.75 3.50
CA MET A 100 -21.04 9.44 2.32
C MET A 100 -20.78 10.68 1.45
N PHE A 101 -21.77 11.56 1.33
CA PHE A 101 -21.67 12.81 0.57
C PHE A 101 -20.84 13.87 1.29
N LEU A 102 -21.04 14.05 2.61
CA LEU A 102 -20.29 15.01 3.43
C LEU A 102 -18.80 14.67 3.49
N GLU A 103 -18.47 13.39 3.58
CA GLU A 103 -17.10 12.90 3.67
C GLU A 103 -16.44 12.66 2.29
N ASP A 104 -17.19 12.87 1.19
CA ASP A 104 -16.76 12.62 -0.19
C ASP A 104 -16.11 11.23 -0.38
N VAL A 105 -16.80 10.19 0.09
CA VAL A 105 -16.33 8.80 0.03
C VAL A 105 -17.25 7.91 -0.81
N GLY A 106 -16.70 6.80 -1.30
CA GLY A 106 -17.46 5.83 -2.10
C GLY A 106 -18.14 4.71 -1.30
N SER A 107 -17.72 4.53 -0.04
CA SER A 107 -18.21 3.50 0.87
C SER A 107 -18.13 4.00 2.31
N VAL A 108 -19.08 3.57 3.13
CA VAL A 108 -19.16 3.84 4.57
C VAL A 108 -19.22 2.51 5.31
N TYR A 109 -18.49 2.40 6.41
CA TYR A 109 -18.46 1.22 7.25
C TYR A 109 -19.52 1.29 8.33
N ILE A 110 -20.12 0.16 8.65
CA ILE A 110 -21.17 0.08 9.66
C ILE A 110 -20.57 -0.56 10.91
N VAL A 111 -20.71 0.10 12.05
CA VAL A 111 -20.23 -0.39 13.34
C VAL A 111 -21.37 -0.57 14.34
N ASP A 112 -21.19 -1.46 15.31
CA ASP A 112 -22.10 -1.62 16.44
C ASP A 112 -21.80 -0.61 17.58
N GLU A 113 -22.56 -0.72 18.68
CA GLU A 113 -22.41 0.11 19.88
C GLU A 113 -21.03 -0.03 20.56
N LYS A 114 -20.30 -1.12 20.28
CA LYS A 114 -18.94 -1.38 20.78
C LYS A 114 -17.86 -0.92 19.79
N ASN A 115 -18.23 -0.20 18.73
CA ASN A 115 -17.37 0.20 17.61
C ASN A 115 -16.76 -0.98 16.83
N LEU A 116 -17.40 -2.15 16.87
CA LEU A 116 -16.98 -3.31 16.09
C LEU A 116 -17.62 -3.28 14.70
N LEU A 117 -16.85 -3.64 13.68
CA LEU A 117 -17.28 -3.66 12.30
C LEU A 117 -18.35 -4.75 12.07
N VAL A 118 -19.52 -4.35 11.59
CA VAL A 118 -20.63 -5.27 11.26
C VAL A 118 -20.96 -5.33 9.78
N GLY A 119 -20.56 -4.32 9.01
CA GLY A 119 -20.84 -4.28 7.58
C GLY A 119 -20.19 -3.12 6.83
N VAL A 120 -20.45 -3.06 5.53
CA VAL A 120 -20.07 -1.95 4.66
C VAL A 120 -21.20 -1.64 3.69
N VAL A 121 -21.39 -0.37 3.40
CA VAL A 121 -22.34 0.12 2.40
C VAL A 121 -21.59 0.93 1.36
N SER A 122 -21.73 0.57 0.09
CA SER A 122 -21.17 1.33 -1.03
C SER A 122 -22.23 2.25 -1.67
N ARG A 123 -21.78 3.20 -2.49
CA ARG A 123 -22.68 3.99 -3.36
C ARG A 123 -23.59 3.11 -4.22
N LYS A 124 -23.10 1.94 -4.67
CA LYS A 124 -23.87 1.00 -5.50
C LYS A 124 -25.01 0.37 -4.70
N ASP A 125 -24.77 0.05 -3.43
CA ASP A 125 -25.79 -0.55 -2.55
C ASP A 125 -26.89 0.46 -2.22
N LEU A 126 -26.52 1.70 -1.92
CA LEU A 126 -27.47 2.79 -1.68
C LEU A 126 -28.27 3.16 -2.93
N LEU A 127 -27.63 3.19 -4.10
CA LEU A 127 -28.30 3.42 -5.36
C LEU A 127 -29.32 2.30 -5.63
N LYS A 128 -28.93 1.04 -5.44
CA LYS A 128 -29.82 -0.11 -5.57
C LYS A 128 -31.01 -0.01 -4.62
N ALA A 129 -30.77 0.36 -3.36
CA ALA A 129 -31.83 0.55 -2.37
C ALA A 129 -32.78 1.70 -2.76
N ALA A 130 -32.26 2.81 -3.29
CA ALA A 130 -33.05 3.96 -3.71
C ALA A 130 -33.92 3.67 -4.94
N THR A 131 -33.44 2.81 -5.86
CA THR A 131 -34.16 2.48 -7.11
C THR A 131 -35.13 1.32 -6.96
N ASN A 132 -34.91 0.44 -5.98
CA ASN A 132 -35.89 -0.58 -5.65
C ASN A 132 -37.05 0.12 -4.93
N ASN A 133 -38.29 -0.08 -5.36
CA ASN A 133 -39.53 0.51 -4.80
C ASN A 133 -39.83 0.03 -3.35
N SER A 134 -38.82 0.00 -2.48
CA SER A 134 -38.81 -0.56 -1.13
C SER A 134 -39.13 0.48 -0.04
N GLY A 135 -39.54 1.71 -0.42
CA GLY A 135 -39.84 2.81 0.50
C GLY A 135 -38.82 3.95 0.41
N ASP A 136 -39.03 5.02 1.18
CA ASP A 136 -38.05 6.09 1.35
C ASP A 136 -36.83 5.53 2.11
N LEU A 137 -35.61 5.91 1.70
CA LEU A 137 -34.37 5.50 2.36
C LEU A 137 -34.33 5.90 3.85
N LYS A 138 -35.15 6.86 4.26
CA LYS A 138 -35.31 7.28 5.66
C LYS A 138 -35.93 6.19 6.53
N ASP A 139 -36.75 5.31 5.95
CA ASP A 139 -37.45 4.25 6.66
C ASP A 139 -36.70 2.91 6.62
N VAL A 140 -35.61 2.82 5.85
CA VAL A 140 -34.83 1.59 5.65
C VAL A 140 -33.62 1.59 6.57
N PRO A 141 -33.52 0.68 7.56
CA PRO A 141 -32.31 0.54 8.38
C PRO A 141 -31.08 0.22 7.53
N VAL A 142 -29.95 0.85 7.85
CA VAL A 142 -28.71 0.68 7.07
C VAL A 142 -28.25 -0.78 7.01
N VAL A 143 -28.54 -1.55 8.06
CA VAL A 143 -28.24 -2.97 8.16
C VAL A 143 -28.96 -3.84 7.12
N MET A 144 -30.08 -3.38 6.55
CA MET A 144 -30.81 -4.12 5.51
C MET A 144 -30.18 -3.97 4.13
N VAL A 145 -29.40 -2.91 3.90
CA VAL A 145 -28.79 -2.59 2.60
C VAL A 145 -27.29 -2.83 2.58
N MET A 146 -26.66 -3.05 3.73
CA MET A 146 -25.22 -3.30 3.83
C MET A 146 -24.80 -4.69 3.34
N THR A 147 -23.55 -4.79 2.92
CA THR A 147 -22.85 -6.06 2.84
C THR A 147 -22.43 -6.47 4.25
N PRO A 148 -22.91 -7.61 4.78
CA PRO A 148 -22.60 -8.04 6.14
C PRO A 148 -21.16 -8.56 6.27
N LEU A 149 -20.61 -8.48 7.48
CA LEU A 149 -19.24 -8.93 7.82
C LEU A 149 -18.87 -10.30 7.25
N SER A 150 -19.81 -11.26 7.23
CA SER A 150 -19.59 -12.63 6.74
C SER A 150 -19.25 -12.72 5.24
N LYS A 151 -19.54 -11.67 4.46
CA LYS A 151 -19.26 -11.57 3.02
C LYS A 151 -18.20 -10.53 2.70
N MET A 152 -17.65 -9.87 3.71
CA MET A 152 -16.67 -8.81 3.52
C MET A 152 -15.28 -9.40 3.31
N VAL A 153 -14.57 -8.83 2.35
CA VAL A 153 -13.14 -9.04 2.19
C VAL A 153 -12.42 -7.94 2.92
N MET A 154 -11.50 -8.32 3.80
CA MET A 154 -10.81 -7.42 4.73
C MET A 154 -9.30 -7.58 4.59
N VAL A 155 -8.55 -6.59 5.07
CA VAL A 155 -7.09 -6.63 5.17
C VAL A 155 -6.62 -6.15 6.53
N THR A 156 -5.45 -6.61 6.98
CA THR A 156 -4.79 -6.05 8.16
C THR A 156 -3.73 -5.00 7.77
N PRO A 157 -3.32 -4.09 8.67
CA PRO A 157 -2.29 -3.09 8.39
C PRO A 157 -0.95 -3.71 7.96
N GLU A 158 -0.64 -4.92 8.42
CA GLU A 158 0.62 -5.63 8.19
C GLU A 158 0.64 -6.40 6.86
N GLU A 159 -0.50 -6.57 6.19
CA GLU A 159 -0.55 -7.18 4.87
C GLU A 159 0.22 -6.33 3.84
N SER A 160 0.78 -6.99 2.82
CA SER A 160 1.44 -6.27 1.74
C SER A 160 0.42 -5.55 0.86
N VAL A 161 0.80 -4.38 0.34
CA VAL A 161 -0.06 -3.63 -0.60
C VAL A 161 -0.40 -4.47 -1.83
N ALA A 162 0.54 -5.29 -2.31
CA ALA A 162 0.30 -6.18 -3.45
C ALA A 162 -0.82 -7.21 -3.16
N ALA A 163 -0.86 -7.78 -1.95
CA ALA A 163 -1.91 -8.71 -1.55
C ALA A 163 -3.27 -8.00 -1.43
N ALA A 164 -3.30 -6.80 -0.85
CA ALA A 164 -4.51 -5.98 -0.78
C ALA A 164 -5.02 -5.59 -2.17
N ALA A 165 -4.14 -5.19 -3.09
CA ALA A 165 -4.50 -4.87 -4.48
C ALA A 165 -5.10 -6.08 -5.20
N ARG A 166 -4.52 -7.27 -4.99
CA ARG A 166 -5.06 -8.52 -5.53
C ARG A 166 -6.48 -8.78 -5.02
N LYS A 167 -6.73 -8.65 -3.71
CA LYS A 167 -8.07 -8.76 -3.13
C LYS A 167 -9.07 -7.78 -3.74
N VAL A 168 -8.66 -6.52 -3.98
CA VAL A 168 -9.51 -5.52 -4.65
C VAL A 168 -9.88 -5.93 -6.07
N ILE A 169 -8.91 -6.44 -6.85
CA ILE A 169 -9.11 -6.88 -8.23
C ILE A 169 -10.02 -8.11 -8.28
N ASP A 170 -9.67 -9.15 -7.52
CA ASP A 170 -10.34 -10.45 -7.60
C ASP A 170 -11.80 -10.39 -7.12
N ASN A 171 -12.13 -9.44 -6.23
CA ASN A 171 -13.48 -9.23 -5.73
C ASN A 171 -14.22 -8.08 -6.42
N GLU A 172 -13.59 -7.44 -7.42
CA GLU A 172 -14.17 -6.33 -8.20
C GLU A 172 -14.73 -5.16 -7.35
N VAL A 173 -14.13 -4.93 -6.19
CA VAL A 173 -14.52 -3.85 -5.27
C VAL A 173 -13.67 -2.59 -5.49
N ASP A 174 -14.10 -1.45 -4.94
CA ASP A 174 -13.36 -0.19 -5.03
C ASP A 174 -12.36 0.02 -3.87
N GLY A 175 -12.53 -0.74 -2.79
CA GLY A 175 -11.65 -0.70 -1.63
C GLY A 175 -12.01 -1.74 -0.58
N LEU A 176 -11.16 -1.87 0.43
CA LEU A 176 -11.27 -2.83 1.52
C LEU A 176 -11.17 -2.10 2.87
N PRO A 177 -11.93 -2.53 3.89
CA PRO A 177 -11.67 -2.13 5.26
C PRO A 177 -10.30 -2.66 5.72
N VAL A 178 -9.56 -1.81 6.43
CA VAL A 178 -8.38 -2.24 7.17
C VAL A 178 -8.79 -2.44 8.61
N VAL A 179 -8.58 -3.65 9.12
CA VAL A 179 -9.09 -4.07 10.43
C VAL A 179 -8.00 -4.62 11.34
N ARG A 180 -8.23 -4.54 12.65
CA ARG A 180 -7.52 -5.32 13.66
C ARG A 180 -8.50 -6.29 14.31
N CYS A 181 -8.05 -7.51 14.59
CA CYS A 181 -8.86 -8.47 15.31
C CYS A 181 -8.92 -8.06 16.79
N ALA A 182 -10.11 -7.84 17.30
CA ALA A 182 -10.34 -7.55 18.72
C ALA A 182 -10.45 -8.85 19.52
N ASP A 183 -11.12 -9.86 18.94
CA ASP A 183 -11.24 -11.20 19.51
C ASP A 183 -11.41 -12.23 18.38
N GLU A 184 -10.51 -13.23 18.37
CA GLU A 184 -10.45 -14.29 17.36
C GLU A 184 -11.60 -15.30 17.50
N GLU A 185 -12.08 -15.57 18.72
CA GLU A 185 -13.15 -16.55 18.96
C GLU A 185 -14.49 -16.02 18.43
N THR A 186 -14.77 -14.74 18.71
CA THR A 186 -16.00 -14.08 18.25
C THR A 186 -15.89 -13.50 16.84
N ARG A 187 -14.71 -13.56 16.22
CA ARG A 187 -14.39 -12.92 14.93
C ARG A 187 -14.83 -11.46 14.90
N SER A 188 -14.50 -10.74 15.97
CA SER A 188 -14.78 -9.32 16.09
C SER A 188 -13.60 -8.50 15.58
N TYR A 189 -13.92 -7.44 14.86
CA TYR A 189 -12.94 -6.62 14.16
C TYR A 189 -13.17 -5.14 14.45
N GLU A 190 -12.11 -4.45 14.83
CA GLU A 190 -12.07 -2.99 14.88
C GLU A 190 -11.61 -2.46 13.53
N ILE A 191 -12.31 -1.46 13.00
CA ILE A 191 -11.88 -0.79 11.79
C ILE A 191 -10.86 0.30 12.10
N VAL A 192 -9.66 0.17 11.53
CA VAL A 192 -8.54 1.08 11.76
C VAL A 192 -8.17 1.90 10.54
N GLY A 193 -8.73 1.57 9.37
CA GLY A 193 -8.38 2.21 8.12
C GLY A 193 -9.26 1.76 6.96
N ARG A 194 -9.03 2.37 5.80
CA ARG A 194 -9.54 1.92 4.51
C ARG A 194 -8.46 2.02 3.45
N ILE A 195 -8.46 1.09 2.51
CA ILE A 195 -7.59 1.13 1.34
C ILE A 195 -8.44 1.04 0.09
N THR A 196 -8.30 2.00 -0.82
CA THR A 196 -9.10 2.07 -2.06
C THR A 196 -8.21 2.12 -3.29
N LYS A 197 -8.83 1.96 -4.47
CA LYS A 197 -8.18 2.19 -5.77
C LYS A 197 -7.37 3.50 -5.80
N THR A 198 -7.87 4.57 -5.17
CA THR A 198 -7.18 5.86 -5.05
C THR A 198 -5.86 5.75 -4.28
N ASN A 199 -5.78 4.96 -3.21
CA ASN A 199 -4.53 4.73 -2.47
C ASN A 199 -3.49 4.03 -3.35
N PHE A 200 -3.90 2.99 -4.09
CA PHE A 200 -3.01 2.29 -5.03
C PHE A 200 -2.58 3.19 -6.19
N THR A 201 -3.47 4.01 -6.74
CA THR A 201 -3.15 4.98 -7.78
C THR A 201 -2.16 6.02 -7.28
N ARG A 202 -2.35 6.55 -6.06
CA ARG A 202 -1.41 7.48 -5.44
C ARG A 202 -0.04 6.83 -5.27
N LEU A 203 0.01 5.60 -4.77
CA LEU A 203 1.27 4.85 -4.67
C LEU A 203 1.98 4.73 -6.02
N LEU A 204 1.25 4.40 -7.08
CA LEU A 204 1.83 4.32 -8.43
C LEU A 204 2.43 5.66 -8.88
N VAL A 205 1.73 6.77 -8.62
CA VAL A 205 2.23 8.12 -8.91
C VAL A 205 3.47 8.44 -8.08
N ASP A 206 3.47 8.14 -6.78
CA ASP A 206 4.61 8.38 -5.90
C ASP A 206 5.86 7.59 -6.34
N ILE A 207 5.67 6.35 -6.82
CA ILE A 207 6.74 5.54 -7.40
C ILE A 207 7.24 6.17 -8.72
N ALA A 208 6.33 6.58 -9.60
CA ALA A 208 6.68 7.17 -10.89
C ALA A 208 7.40 8.53 -10.76
N GLU A 209 7.06 9.32 -9.73
CA GLU A 209 7.70 10.59 -9.41
C GLU A 209 8.99 10.43 -8.57
N GLY A 210 9.34 9.20 -8.17
CA GLY A 210 10.55 8.92 -7.39
C GLY A 210 10.47 9.33 -5.91
N LYS A 211 9.25 9.50 -5.36
CA LYS A 211 9.01 9.89 -3.96
C LYS A 211 8.99 8.71 -2.98
N GLY A 212 9.03 7.47 -3.47
CA GLY A 212 8.81 6.23 -2.72
C GLY A 212 9.87 5.81 -1.69
N GLY A 213 10.73 6.70 -1.19
CA GLY A 213 11.91 6.30 -0.40
C GLY A 213 12.16 6.97 0.96
N ASN A 214 11.48 8.08 1.33
CA ASN A 214 12.00 8.87 2.48
C ASN A 214 11.01 9.64 3.36
N ASN A 215 9.70 9.42 3.26
CA ASN A 215 8.71 10.21 4.04
C ASN A 215 8.02 9.45 5.18
N HIS A 216 8.76 8.63 5.93
CA HIS A 216 8.26 8.06 7.19
C HIS A 216 9.33 8.19 8.29
N ARG A 217 9.41 9.36 8.89
CA ARG A 217 9.98 9.62 10.22
C ARG A 217 9.08 10.59 10.96
#